data_AF-A0A7J3S8M5-F1
#
_entry.id   AF-A0A7J3S8M5-F1
#
_cell.length_a   1.000
_cell.length_b   1.000
_cell.length_c   1.000
_cell.angle_alpha   90.00
_cell.angle_beta   90.00
_cell.angle_gamma   90.00
#
_symmetry.space_group_name_H-M   'P 1'
#
loop_
_entity.id
_entity.type
_entity.pdbx_description
1 polymer ?
#
loop_
_entity_poly.entity_id
_entity_poly.type
_entity_poly.pdbx_seq_one_letter_code
_entity_poly.pdbx_strand_id
1 'polypeptide(L)'
;MRDIVTAAHVVSDPYDLRYQGELRKMEQSDIEWYVAQGAIYLVLQETDPDVLKDLTQEDLDDLTNEALSSGSVGVKNANLDIYVIGGAFPESMSEKDYIAHIVDFEATDNQEKDIALLKVDNPPKNLPKISVSSQKPNVGDTISIYGYPMEQMEFAKYMESTGNQKQFLESMANATLTKGIVSAKRISPHGIEYFQTDAPVNKGNSGGPVLNSNNQVIGVLVFKVGETGNYNFFISSQYVIDMLKQNGINV
;
A
#
# COMPACT_ATOMS: atom_id res chain seq x y z
N MET A 1 -1.34 15.52 15.23
CA MET A 1 -0.74 15.02 13.97
C MET A 1 -1.09 13.55 13.84
N ARG A 2 -1.57 13.11 12.68
CA ARG A 2 -2.05 11.74 12.44
C ARG A 2 -1.60 11.35 11.04
N ASP A 3 -0.30 11.24 10.94
CA ASP A 3 0.42 10.95 9.71
C ASP A 3 0.64 9.44 9.65
N ILE A 4 0.52 8.87 8.46
CA ILE A 4 0.72 7.44 8.21
C ILE A 4 1.98 7.31 7.36
N VAL A 5 2.87 6.41 7.73
CA VAL A 5 3.99 6.03 6.87
C VAL A 5 3.72 4.63 6.37
N THR A 6 3.80 4.46 5.05
CA THR A 6 3.54 3.20 4.35
C THR A 6 4.61 2.99 3.27
N ALA A 7 4.54 1.88 2.55
CA ALA A 7 5.38 1.65 1.39
C ALA A 7 4.91 2.52 0.21
N ALA A 8 5.83 3.10 -0.53
CA ALA A 8 5.54 4.00 -1.65
C ALA A 8 4.78 3.27 -2.78
N HIS A 9 5.09 2.01 -3.07
CA HIS A 9 4.41 1.25 -4.14
C HIS A 9 2.93 0.99 -3.86
N VAL A 10 2.48 1.18 -2.62
CA VAL A 10 1.06 1.08 -2.26
C VAL A 10 0.27 2.29 -2.80
N VAL A 11 0.94 3.41 -3.03
CA VAL A 11 0.34 4.68 -3.46
C VAL A 11 1.00 5.27 -4.72
N SER A 12 1.84 4.49 -5.38
CA SER A 12 2.52 4.86 -6.63
C SER A 12 1.61 4.66 -7.84
N ASP A 13 2.08 5.08 -9.01
CA ASP A 13 1.48 4.70 -10.29
C ASP A 13 1.60 3.18 -10.52
N PRO A 14 0.48 2.44 -10.59
CA PRO A 14 0.51 1.00 -10.86
C PRO A 14 0.95 0.63 -12.28
N TYR A 15 0.71 1.49 -13.28
CA TYR A 15 1.01 1.22 -14.69
C TYR A 15 2.52 1.24 -14.89
N ASP A 16 3.17 2.31 -14.46
CA ASP A 16 4.62 2.42 -14.59
C ASP A 16 5.36 1.39 -13.75
N LEU A 17 4.87 1.07 -12.56
CA LEU A 17 5.42 -0.01 -11.76
C LEU A 17 5.32 -1.36 -12.48
N ARG A 18 4.25 -1.60 -13.25
CA ARG A 18 4.03 -2.85 -13.98
C ARG A 18 4.88 -2.95 -15.25
N TYR A 19 4.91 -1.90 -16.07
CA TYR A 19 5.48 -1.95 -17.42
C TYR A 19 6.90 -1.39 -17.52
N GLN A 20 7.23 -0.40 -16.68
CA GLN A 20 8.55 0.24 -16.65
C GLN A 20 9.37 -0.20 -15.41
N GLY A 21 8.69 -0.83 -14.46
CA GLY A 21 9.23 -1.12 -13.14
C GLY A 21 9.25 0.11 -12.24
N GLU A 22 8.94 1.31 -12.73
CA GLU A 22 9.25 2.55 -12.02
C GLU A 22 8.33 2.84 -10.84
N LEU A 23 8.94 3.30 -9.74
CA LEU A 23 8.25 3.68 -8.52
C LEU A 23 8.17 5.19 -8.46
N ARG A 24 7.05 5.76 -8.90
CA ARG A 24 6.84 7.21 -8.89
C ARG A 24 5.43 7.58 -8.43
N LYS A 25 5.29 8.83 -8.02
CA LYS A 25 3.99 9.44 -7.74
C LYS A 25 3.21 9.61 -9.05
N MET A 26 1.91 9.37 -9.00
CA MET A 26 1.02 9.71 -10.12
C MET A 26 0.94 11.22 -10.31
N GLU A 27 1.06 11.64 -11.55
CA GLU A 27 0.78 12.98 -12.05
C GLU A 27 -0.68 13.07 -12.51
N GLN A 28 -1.15 14.30 -12.75
CA GLN A 28 -2.55 14.53 -13.13
C GLN A 28 -2.97 13.75 -14.38
N SER A 29 -2.08 13.61 -15.36
CA SER A 29 -2.33 12.83 -16.59
C SER A 29 -2.54 11.35 -16.31
N ASP A 30 -1.83 10.79 -15.33
CA ASP A 30 -1.97 9.38 -14.95
C ASP A 30 -3.33 9.15 -14.30
N ILE A 31 -3.74 10.07 -13.41
CA ILE A 31 -5.06 10.02 -12.76
C ILE A 31 -6.17 10.12 -13.81
N GLU A 32 -6.04 11.03 -14.78
CA GLU A 32 -6.98 11.16 -15.90
C GLU A 32 -7.03 9.88 -16.74
N TRP A 33 -5.89 9.25 -17.00
CA TRP A 33 -5.81 7.98 -17.71
C TRP A 33 -6.57 6.86 -16.97
N TYR A 34 -6.40 6.73 -15.65
CA TYR A 34 -7.13 5.74 -14.85
C TYR A 34 -8.64 6.01 -14.78
N VAL A 35 -9.06 7.28 -14.74
CA VAL A 35 -10.48 7.65 -14.82
C VAL A 35 -11.06 7.26 -16.18
N ALA A 36 -10.33 7.49 -17.27
CA ALA A 36 -10.73 7.06 -18.61
C ALA A 36 -10.84 5.53 -18.71
N GLN A 37 -9.84 4.80 -18.20
CA GLN A 37 -9.86 3.34 -18.15
C GLN A 37 -11.08 2.81 -17.39
N GLY A 38 -11.37 3.38 -16.21
CA GLY A 38 -12.55 3.01 -15.43
C GLY A 38 -13.87 3.30 -16.17
N ALA A 39 -13.96 4.41 -16.89
CA ALA A 39 -15.12 4.73 -17.71
C ALA A 39 -15.31 3.70 -18.85
N ILE A 40 -14.23 3.32 -19.54
CA ILE A 40 -14.26 2.28 -20.58
C ILE A 40 -14.70 0.95 -20.00
N TYR A 41 -14.13 0.55 -18.85
CA TYR A 41 -14.50 -0.68 -18.16
C TYR A 41 -16.00 -0.72 -17.84
N LEU A 42 -16.56 0.37 -17.30
CA LEU A 42 -17.99 0.47 -16.97
C LEU A 42 -18.88 0.40 -18.22
N VAL A 43 -18.48 1.05 -19.31
CA VAL A 43 -19.22 0.97 -20.58
C VAL A 43 -19.21 -0.47 -21.10
N LEU A 44 -18.04 -1.13 -21.16
CA LEU A 44 -17.94 -2.52 -21.59
C LEU A 44 -18.75 -3.47 -20.69
N GLN A 45 -18.79 -3.20 -19.39
CA GLN A 45 -19.61 -3.98 -18.46
C GLN A 45 -21.10 -3.90 -18.79
N GLU A 46 -21.58 -2.75 -19.27
CA GLU A 46 -22.98 -2.52 -19.64
C GLU A 46 -23.30 -3.02 -21.06
N THR A 47 -22.42 -2.77 -22.03
CA THR A 47 -22.70 -3.03 -23.46
C THR A 47 -22.24 -4.39 -23.93
N ASP A 48 -21.05 -4.83 -23.50
CA ASP A 48 -20.37 -6.03 -24.02
C ASP A 48 -19.71 -6.83 -22.88
N PRO A 49 -20.49 -7.33 -21.90
CA PRO A 49 -19.96 -8.02 -20.72
C PRO A 49 -19.21 -9.32 -21.06
N ASP A 50 -19.44 -9.91 -22.23
CA ASP A 50 -18.69 -11.08 -22.69
C ASP A 50 -17.28 -10.70 -23.19
N VAL A 51 -17.12 -9.54 -23.84
CA VAL A 51 -15.78 -9.00 -24.18
C VAL A 51 -14.98 -8.72 -22.91
N LEU A 52 -15.64 -8.14 -21.90
CA LEU A 52 -14.99 -7.80 -20.64
C LEU A 52 -14.41 -9.02 -19.90
N LYS A 53 -15.00 -10.21 -20.04
CA LYS A 53 -14.52 -11.44 -19.39
C LYS A 53 -13.19 -11.92 -19.95
N ASP A 54 -12.96 -11.70 -21.24
CA ASP A 54 -11.78 -12.16 -21.96
C ASP A 54 -10.70 -11.05 -22.06
N LEU A 55 -11.06 -9.82 -21.70
CA LEU A 55 -10.17 -8.66 -21.77
C LEU A 55 -9.02 -8.80 -20.78
N THR A 56 -7.78 -8.81 -21.29
CA THR A 56 -6.62 -8.72 -20.42
C THR A 56 -6.41 -7.28 -19.95
N GLN A 57 -5.56 -7.12 -18.93
CA GLN A 57 -5.19 -5.78 -18.48
C GLN A 57 -4.42 -5.01 -19.57
N GLU A 58 -3.61 -5.68 -20.39
CA GLU A 58 -2.89 -5.06 -21.51
C GLU A 58 -3.88 -4.58 -22.59
N ASP A 59 -4.90 -5.39 -22.91
CA ASP A 59 -5.96 -4.97 -23.85
C ASP A 59 -6.72 -3.75 -23.34
N LEU A 60 -7.00 -3.69 -22.03
CA LEU A 60 -7.68 -2.54 -21.42
C LEU A 60 -6.80 -1.28 -21.46
N ASP A 61 -5.50 -1.43 -21.25
CA ASP A 61 -4.53 -0.34 -21.32
C ASP A 61 -4.44 0.22 -22.76
N ASP A 62 -4.39 -0.67 -23.76
CA ASP A 62 -4.39 -0.31 -25.19
C ASP A 62 -5.69 0.40 -25.61
N LEU A 63 -6.85 -0.14 -25.22
CA LEU A 63 -8.15 0.50 -25.45
C LEU A 63 -8.22 1.89 -24.82
N THR A 64 -7.65 2.05 -23.63
CA THR A 64 -7.61 3.36 -22.94
C THR A 64 -6.80 4.37 -23.75
N ASN A 65 -5.62 3.96 -24.22
CA ASN A 65 -4.76 4.80 -25.06
C ASN A 65 -5.41 5.17 -26.40
N GLU A 66 -6.09 4.22 -27.06
CA GLU A 66 -6.82 4.46 -28.30
C GLU A 66 -8.02 5.41 -28.09
N ALA A 67 -8.81 5.18 -27.04
CA ALA A 67 -9.98 6.00 -26.76
C ALA A 67 -9.61 7.45 -26.42
N LEU A 68 -8.52 7.67 -25.67
CA LEU A 68 -8.01 9.00 -25.36
C LEU A 68 -7.45 9.69 -26.61
N SER A 69 -6.63 8.98 -27.41
CA SER A 69 -6.02 9.56 -28.61
C SER A 69 -7.02 9.86 -29.73
N SER A 70 -8.09 9.05 -29.87
CA SER A 70 -9.19 9.29 -30.81
C SER A 70 -10.18 10.36 -30.32
N GLY A 71 -10.16 10.70 -29.03
CA GLY A 71 -11.14 11.58 -28.40
C GLY A 71 -12.50 10.92 -28.16
N SER A 72 -12.58 9.58 -28.25
CA SER A 72 -13.79 8.81 -27.97
C SER A 72 -14.15 8.82 -26.47
N VAL A 73 -13.15 9.02 -25.61
CA VAL A 73 -13.32 9.31 -24.18
C VAL A 73 -12.60 10.62 -23.83
N GLY A 74 -13.14 11.37 -22.89
CA GLY A 74 -12.52 12.59 -22.39
C GLY A 74 -12.79 12.79 -20.91
N VAL A 75 -11.76 13.17 -20.17
CA VAL A 75 -11.83 13.42 -18.72
C VAL A 75 -11.84 14.92 -18.49
N LYS A 76 -12.85 15.41 -17.75
CA LYS A 76 -12.97 16.84 -17.41
C LYS A 76 -12.30 17.18 -16.08
N ASN A 77 -12.45 16.28 -15.10
CA ASN A 77 -11.90 16.42 -13.76
C ASN A 77 -11.54 15.03 -13.26
N ALA A 78 -10.39 14.92 -12.61
CA ALA A 78 -9.92 13.71 -11.96
C ALA A 78 -9.14 14.09 -10.70
N ASN A 79 -9.31 13.32 -9.63
CA ASN A 79 -8.58 13.49 -8.37
C ASN A 79 -8.18 12.11 -7.85
N LEU A 80 -7.07 12.06 -7.10
CA LEU A 80 -6.65 10.88 -6.37
C LEU A 80 -7.01 11.04 -4.88
N ASP A 81 -7.98 10.25 -4.43
CA ASP A 81 -8.31 10.12 -3.01
C ASP A 81 -7.75 8.79 -2.48
N ILE A 82 -6.95 8.83 -1.41
CA ILE A 82 -6.44 7.62 -0.74
C ILE A 82 -7.34 7.29 0.44
N TYR A 83 -8.06 6.18 0.37
CA TYR A 83 -8.93 5.73 1.45
C TYR A 83 -8.15 4.94 2.50
N VAL A 84 -8.31 5.33 3.77
CA VAL A 84 -7.69 4.66 4.91
C VAL A 84 -8.69 3.74 5.56
N ILE A 85 -8.33 2.46 5.60
CA ILE A 85 -9.14 1.40 6.19
C ILE A 85 -8.36 0.71 7.30
N GLY A 86 -8.99 0.50 8.46
CA GLY A 86 -8.41 -0.33 9.52
C GLY A 86 -9.03 -0.12 10.89
N GLY A 87 -8.63 -0.93 11.87
CA GLY A 87 -9.25 -0.95 13.21
C GLY A 87 -9.07 0.35 14.01
N ALA A 88 -8.07 1.16 13.67
CA ALA A 88 -7.91 2.52 14.21
C ALA A 88 -8.93 3.52 13.60
N PHE A 89 -9.60 3.14 12.53
CA PHE A 89 -10.62 3.86 11.78
C PHE A 89 -11.90 3.02 11.73
N PRO A 90 -12.56 2.73 12.86
CA PRO A 90 -13.60 1.70 12.95
C PRO A 90 -14.80 1.89 12.02
N GLU A 91 -15.10 3.12 11.60
CA GLU A 91 -16.19 3.46 10.67
C GLU A 91 -15.79 3.30 9.18
N SER A 92 -14.51 3.03 8.88
CA SER A 92 -13.95 2.99 7.52
C SER A 92 -14.43 1.81 6.68
N MET A 93 -15.11 0.83 7.28
CA MET A 93 -15.59 -0.36 6.59
C MET A 93 -17.04 -0.25 6.12
N SER A 94 -17.81 0.71 6.63
CA SER A 94 -19.26 0.70 6.41
C SER A 94 -19.98 2.04 6.51
N GLU A 95 -19.38 3.05 7.14
CA GLU A 95 -20.12 4.26 7.55
C GLU A 95 -19.44 5.55 7.10
N LYS A 96 -18.10 5.59 7.06
CA LYS A 96 -17.38 6.83 6.81
C LYS A 96 -16.03 6.60 6.16
N ASP A 97 -15.80 7.33 5.08
CA ASP A 97 -14.50 7.39 4.43
C ASP A 97 -13.53 8.28 5.21
N TYR A 98 -12.30 7.77 5.36
CA TYR A 98 -11.16 8.53 5.86
C TYR A 98 -10.19 8.73 4.71
N ILE A 99 -10.16 9.94 4.16
CA ILE A 99 -9.30 10.28 3.03
C ILE A 99 -7.94 10.72 3.55
N ALA A 100 -6.89 10.30 2.86
CA ALA A 100 -5.53 10.72 3.07
C ALA A 100 -4.89 11.23 1.78
N HIS A 101 -3.84 12.05 1.95
CA HIS A 101 -3.09 12.65 0.86
C HIS A 101 -1.60 12.41 1.04
N ILE A 102 -0.87 12.25 -0.06
CA ILE A 102 0.59 12.11 -0.05
C ILE A 102 1.21 13.46 0.33
N VAL A 103 1.90 13.49 1.47
CA VAL A 103 2.72 14.61 1.95
C VAL A 103 4.11 14.52 1.37
N ASP A 104 4.70 13.33 1.44
CA ASP A 104 6.05 13.05 0.97
C ASP A 104 6.13 11.63 0.39
N PHE A 105 7.05 11.42 -0.53
CA PHE A 105 7.23 10.19 -1.28
C PHE A 105 8.71 10.05 -1.59
N GLU A 106 9.38 9.10 -0.94
CA GLU A 106 10.75 8.75 -1.29
C GLU A 106 10.72 7.44 -2.06
N ALA A 107 11.10 7.54 -3.33
CA ALA A 107 11.56 6.48 -4.20
C ALA A 107 12.76 7.04 -4.96
N THR A 108 13.91 6.35 -4.91
CA THR A 108 15.04 6.75 -5.75
C THR A 108 14.77 6.38 -7.21
N ASP A 109 15.52 6.96 -8.15
CA ASP A 109 15.44 6.64 -9.60
C ASP A 109 15.60 5.13 -9.89
N ASN A 110 16.16 4.37 -8.95
CA ASN A 110 16.32 2.91 -9.02
C ASN A 110 15.28 2.14 -8.18
N GLN A 111 14.18 2.80 -7.80
CA GLN A 111 13.08 2.28 -6.96
C GLN A 111 13.53 1.83 -5.56
N GLU A 112 14.68 2.31 -5.09
CA GLU A 112 15.19 2.00 -3.76
C GLU A 112 14.74 3.04 -2.75
N LYS A 113 14.49 2.59 -1.50
CA LYS A 113 13.66 3.28 -0.49
C LYS A 113 12.22 3.40 -0.99
N ASP A 114 11.35 2.59 -0.42
CA ASP A 114 9.98 2.46 -0.85
C ASP A 114 9.09 2.94 0.29
N ILE A 115 9.02 4.26 0.50
CA ILE A 115 8.24 4.86 1.59
C ILE A 115 7.47 6.11 1.15
N ALA A 116 6.26 6.23 1.66
CA ALA A 116 5.43 7.42 1.52
C ALA A 116 4.89 7.87 2.87
N LEU A 117 4.79 9.19 3.04
CA LEU A 117 4.15 9.85 4.17
C LEU A 117 2.78 10.36 3.72
N LEU A 118 1.73 9.95 4.43
CA LEU A 118 0.36 10.33 4.17
C LEU A 118 -0.19 11.18 5.32
N LYS A 119 -1.07 12.12 4.98
CA LYS A 119 -1.86 12.90 5.94
C LYS A 119 -3.31 12.51 5.87
N VAL A 120 -3.89 12.08 6.99
CA VAL A 120 -5.34 11.79 7.05
C VAL A 120 -6.13 13.07 7.36
N ASP A 121 -7.17 13.31 6.58
CA ASP A 121 -8.13 14.39 6.79
C ASP A 121 -9.12 14.04 7.91
N ASN A 122 -9.37 15.03 8.77
CA ASN A 122 -10.35 14.95 9.87
C ASN A 122 -10.38 13.59 10.63
N PRO A 123 -9.23 13.07 11.11
CA PRO A 123 -9.20 11.71 11.63
C PRO A 123 -9.94 11.58 12.99
N PRO A 124 -10.18 10.35 13.50
CA PRO A 124 -10.80 10.13 14.82
C PRO A 124 -9.99 10.72 15.97
N LYS A 125 -10.63 11.39 16.95
CA LYS A 125 -9.96 12.22 17.99
C LYS A 125 -8.78 11.55 18.73
N ASN A 126 -8.86 10.24 18.96
CA ASN A 126 -7.89 9.50 19.77
C ASN A 126 -7.28 8.33 18.98
N LEU A 127 -6.58 8.61 17.89
CA LEU A 127 -5.85 7.53 17.21
C LEU A 127 -4.70 7.02 18.09
N PRO A 128 -4.53 5.70 18.19
CA PRO A 128 -3.33 5.13 18.76
C PRO A 128 -2.13 5.53 17.90
N LYS A 129 -1.01 5.84 18.56
CA LYS A 129 0.29 6.04 17.91
C LYS A 129 1.24 4.95 18.36
N ILE A 130 2.13 4.54 17.46
CA ILE A 130 3.19 3.60 17.77
C ILE A 130 4.53 4.33 17.79
N SER A 131 5.38 4.01 18.76
CA SER A 131 6.71 4.62 18.88
C SER A 131 7.64 4.08 17.81
N VAL A 132 8.39 4.96 17.16
CA VAL A 132 9.45 4.60 16.20
C VAL A 132 10.79 4.64 16.93
N SER A 133 11.61 3.62 16.75
CA SER A 133 12.92 3.47 17.39
C SER A 133 14.03 3.58 16.36
N SER A 134 15.08 4.36 16.63
CA SER A 134 16.28 4.37 15.79
C SER A 134 17.16 3.12 15.96
N GLN A 135 16.67 2.09 16.65
CA GLN A 135 17.38 0.81 16.78
C GLN A 135 17.59 0.20 15.39
N LYS A 136 18.86 -0.01 15.03
CA LYS A 136 19.22 -0.74 13.83
C LYS A 136 18.87 -2.22 14.00
N PRO A 137 18.12 -2.85 13.07
CA PRO A 137 17.85 -4.28 13.12
C PRO A 137 19.13 -5.10 12.97
N ASN A 138 19.27 -6.18 13.76
CA ASN A 138 20.38 -7.13 13.68
C ASN A 138 19.87 -8.51 13.31
N VAL A 139 20.70 -9.28 12.60
CA VAL A 139 20.39 -10.68 12.28
C VAL A 139 20.16 -11.46 13.57
N GLY A 140 19.03 -12.17 13.65
CA GLY A 140 18.58 -12.90 14.84
C GLY A 140 17.63 -12.13 15.75
N ASP A 141 17.41 -10.82 15.52
CA ASP A 141 16.38 -10.07 16.26
C ASP A 141 14.99 -10.65 15.97
N THR A 142 14.22 -10.96 17.01
CA THR A 142 12.81 -11.31 16.88
C THR A 142 12.00 -10.07 16.52
N ILE A 143 11.14 -10.22 15.52
CA ILE A 143 10.26 -9.14 15.05
C ILE A 143 8.81 -9.58 14.94
N SER A 144 7.91 -8.60 14.98
CA SER A 144 6.50 -8.77 14.61
C SER A 144 6.14 -7.79 13.49
N ILE A 145 5.27 -8.20 12.58
CA ILE A 145 4.80 -7.40 11.45
C ILE A 145 3.29 -7.32 11.52
N TYR A 146 2.74 -6.12 11.37
CA TYR A 146 1.30 -5.91 11.26
C TYR A 146 0.95 -5.49 9.83
N GLY A 147 -0.11 -6.04 9.26
CA GLY A 147 -0.58 -5.68 7.93
C GLY A 147 -1.99 -6.16 7.64
N TYR A 148 -2.46 -5.95 6.41
CA TYR A 148 -3.77 -6.38 5.94
C TYR A 148 -3.60 -7.27 4.71
N PRO A 149 -3.29 -8.58 4.89
CA PRO A 149 -3.13 -9.51 3.78
C PRO A 149 -4.32 -9.48 2.83
N MET A 150 -4.08 -9.58 1.53
CA MET A 150 -5.14 -9.55 0.52
C MET A 150 -6.14 -10.69 0.72
N GLU A 151 -5.68 -11.85 1.18
CA GLU A 151 -6.53 -13.01 1.47
C GLU A 151 -7.54 -12.70 2.60
N GLN A 152 -7.18 -11.83 3.54
CA GLN A 152 -8.12 -11.34 4.56
C GLN A 152 -9.26 -10.57 3.89
N MET A 153 -8.96 -9.69 2.94
CA MET A 153 -9.98 -8.91 2.23
C MET A 153 -10.85 -9.79 1.33
N GLU A 154 -10.27 -10.76 0.62
CA GLU A 154 -11.02 -11.73 -0.19
C GLU A 154 -11.96 -12.57 0.67
N PHE A 155 -11.49 -13.03 1.82
CA PHE A 155 -12.31 -13.78 2.75
C PHE A 155 -13.44 -12.93 3.33
N ALA A 156 -13.19 -11.65 3.64
CA ALA A 156 -14.23 -10.73 4.10
C ALA A 156 -15.35 -10.57 3.05
N LYS A 157 -14.99 -10.38 1.78
CA LYS A 157 -15.98 -10.29 0.67
C LYS A 157 -16.80 -11.56 0.52
N TYR A 158 -16.16 -12.73 0.60
CA TYR A 158 -16.87 -14.01 0.59
C TYR A 158 -17.89 -14.10 1.73
N MET A 159 -17.47 -13.74 2.95
CA MET A 159 -18.34 -13.82 4.13
C MET A 159 -19.49 -12.82 4.09
N GLU A 160 -19.28 -11.63 3.55
CA GLU A 160 -20.34 -10.64 3.31
C GLU A 160 -21.44 -11.21 2.39
N SER A 161 -21.05 -11.93 1.32
CA SER A 161 -22.01 -12.56 0.39
C SER A 161 -22.93 -13.61 1.04
N THR A 162 -22.58 -14.11 2.23
CA THR A 162 -23.38 -15.11 2.98
C THR A 162 -24.46 -14.49 3.88
N GLY A 163 -24.48 -13.16 4.02
CA GLY A 163 -25.66 -12.42 4.46
C GLY A 163 -25.90 -12.23 5.96
N ASN A 164 -24.99 -12.60 6.87
CA ASN A 164 -25.15 -12.27 8.31
C ASN A 164 -23.88 -12.40 9.16
N GLN A 165 -22.90 -11.49 8.97
CA GLN A 165 -21.65 -11.57 9.73
C GLN A 165 -21.06 -10.21 10.13
N LYS A 166 -21.89 -9.21 10.47
CA LYS A 166 -21.43 -7.85 10.81
C LYS A 166 -20.25 -7.84 11.79
N GLN A 167 -20.36 -8.55 12.92
CA GLN A 167 -19.29 -8.60 13.93
C GLN A 167 -18.00 -9.27 13.41
N PHE A 168 -18.13 -10.27 12.54
CA PHE A 168 -16.97 -10.92 11.92
C PHE A 168 -16.30 -9.97 10.91
N LEU A 169 -17.08 -9.32 10.04
CA LEU A 169 -16.57 -8.33 9.07
C LEU A 169 -15.91 -7.13 9.78
N GLU A 170 -16.48 -6.67 10.89
CA GLU A 170 -15.85 -5.67 11.77
C GLU A 170 -14.52 -6.18 12.33
N SER A 171 -14.43 -7.46 12.72
CA SER A 171 -13.15 -8.03 13.20
C SER A 171 -12.08 -8.09 12.10
N MET A 172 -12.50 -8.21 10.83
CA MET A 172 -11.62 -8.20 9.66
C MET A 172 -11.05 -6.79 9.37
N ALA A 173 -11.49 -5.75 10.08
CA ALA A 173 -10.81 -4.46 10.08
C ALA A 173 -9.54 -4.45 10.94
N ASN A 174 -9.29 -5.48 11.75
CA ASN A 174 -8.06 -5.57 12.54
C ASN A 174 -6.90 -6.07 11.69
N ALA A 175 -5.70 -5.53 11.94
CA ALA A 175 -4.49 -5.97 11.26
C ALA A 175 -4.12 -7.42 11.65
N THR A 176 -3.65 -8.18 10.68
CA THR A 176 -3.02 -9.48 10.90
C THR A 176 -1.60 -9.28 11.42
N LEU A 177 -1.23 -10.06 12.46
CA LEU A 177 0.10 -10.06 13.05
C LEU A 177 0.85 -11.31 12.62
N THR A 178 2.05 -11.13 12.05
CA THR A 178 3.00 -12.23 11.82
C THR A 178 4.28 -12.01 12.63
N LYS A 179 4.99 -13.11 12.95
CA LYS A 179 6.25 -13.08 13.69
C LYS A 179 7.32 -13.84 12.94
N GLY A 180 8.55 -13.39 13.13
CA GLY A 180 9.74 -14.03 12.60
C GLY A 180 10.99 -13.42 13.20
N ILE A 181 12.10 -13.61 12.52
CA ILE A 181 13.38 -13.00 12.85
C ILE A 181 13.90 -12.16 11.69
N VAL A 182 14.88 -11.31 11.97
CA VAL A 182 15.75 -10.78 10.92
C VAL A 182 16.68 -11.92 10.47
N SER A 183 16.39 -12.52 9.33
CA SER A 183 17.15 -13.65 8.79
C SER A 183 18.49 -13.21 8.20
N ALA A 184 18.55 -12.04 7.58
CA ALA A 184 19.76 -11.55 6.94
C ALA A 184 19.73 -10.05 6.68
N LYS A 185 20.91 -9.48 6.42
CA LYS A 185 21.05 -8.14 5.85
C LYS A 185 21.49 -8.24 4.39
N ARG A 186 20.88 -7.43 3.53
CA ARG A 186 21.26 -7.24 2.12
C ARG A 186 21.54 -5.76 1.88
N ILE A 187 22.42 -5.49 0.94
CA ILE A 187 22.75 -4.14 0.51
C ILE A 187 22.51 -4.12 -1.00
N SER A 188 21.71 -3.18 -1.46
CA SER A 188 21.46 -2.99 -2.87
C SER A 188 22.72 -2.48 -3.60
N PRO A 189 22.76 -2.53 -4.94
CA PRO A 189 23.82 -1.91 -5.72
C PRO A 189 24.04 -0.43 -5.40
N HIS A 190 23.00 0.30 -4.97
CA HIS A 190 23.09 1.73 -4.62
C HIS A 190 23.25 1.98 -3.11
N GLY A 191 23.52 0.94 -2.32
CA GLY A 191 23.91 1.07 -0.91
C GLY A 191 22.75 1.10 0.08
N ILE A 192 21.51 0.86 -0.37
CA ILE A 192 20.34 0.79 0.51
C ILE A 192 20.34 -0.54 1.26
N GLU A 193 20.26 -0.45 2.59
CA GLU A 193 20.16 -1.61 3.48
C GLU A 193 18.73 -2.15 3.51
N TYR A 194 18.59 -3.42 3.12
CA TYR A 194 17.37 -4.21 3.29
C TYR A 194 17.59 -5.31 4.33
N PHE A 195 16.58 -5.56 5.15
CA PHE A 195 16.58 -6.60 6.15
C PHE A 195 15.62 -7.70 5.73
N GLN A 196 16.17 -8.89 5.52
CA GLN A 196 15.41 -10.08 5.19
C GLN A 196 14.76 -10.62 6.46
N THR A 197 13.51 -11.07 6.38
CA THR A 197 12.81 -11.78 7.44
C THR A 197 12.14 -13.06 6.94
N ASP A 198 12.04 -14.03 7.83
CA ASP A 198 11.27 -15.25 7.65
C ASP A 198 9.81 -15.13 8.12
N ALA A 199 9.41 -13.98 8.66
CA ALA A 199 8.03 -13.72 9.05
C ALA A 199 7.11 -13.93 7.84
N PRO A 200 6.02 -14.71 7.95
CA PRO A 200 5.07 -14.87 6.86
C PRO A 200 4.47 -13.53 6.46
N VAL A 201 4.52 -13.17 5.18
CA VAL A 201 3.87 -11.97 4.64
C VAL A 201 3.35 -12.27 3.24
N ASN A 202 2.20 -11.68 2.92
CA ASN A 202 1.56 -11.69 1.61
C ASN A 202 1.32 -10.26 1.10
N LYS A 203 0.85 -10.14 -0.15
CA LYS A 203 0.36 -8.87 -0.70
C LYS A 203 -0.63 -8.24 0.27
N GLY A 204 -0.54 -6.94 0.49
CA GLY A 204 -1.33 -6.20 1.49
C GLY A 204 -0.68 -6.06 2.87
N ASN A 205 0.40 -6.80 3.18
CA ASN A 205 1.23 -6.48 4.35
C ASN A 205 2.26 -5.37 4.08
N SER A 206 2.57 -5.12 2.80
CA SER A 206 3.45 -4.04 2.38
C SER A 206 3.04 -2.70 2.98
N GLY A 207 4.02 -1.93 3.45
CA GLY A 207 3.81 -0.70 4.21
C GLY A 207 3.53 -0.91 5.70
N GLY A 208 3.31 -2.15 6.13
CA GLY A 208 3.12 -2.52 7.51
C GLY A 208 4.35 -2.26 8.39
N PRO A 209 4.17 -1.85 9.66
CA PRO A 209 5.29 -1.61 10.56
C PRO A 209 5.92 -2.93 11.02
N VAL A 210 7.26 -2.93 11.07
CA VAL A 210 8.06 -4.00 11.66
C VAL A 210 8.49 -3.59 13.05
N LEU A 211 8.11 -4.37 14.07
CA LEU A 211 8.31 -4.05 15.49
C LEU A 211 9.36 -4.96 16.12
N ASN A 212 10.18 -4.39 17.00
CA ASN A 212 11.01 -5.16 17.92
C ASN A 212 10.18 -5.74 19.09
N SER A 213 10.83 -6.55 19.95
CA SER A 213 10.22 -7.13 21.16
C SER A 213 9.71 -6.11 22.20
N ASN A 214 10.09 -4.83 22.08
CA ASN A 214 9.59 -3.74 22.92
C ASN A 214 8.38 -3.01 22.31
N ASN A 215 7.79 -3.55 21.23
CA ASN A 215 6.70 -2.95 20.46
C ASN A 215 7.04 -1.56 19.87
N GLN A 216 8.30 -1.34 19.52
CA GLN A 216 8.74 -0.14 18.82
C GLN A 216 8.99 -0.47 17.34
N VAL A 217 8.56 0.42 16.44
CA VAL A 217 8.81 0.29 15.01
C VAL A 217 10.30 0.43 14.75
N ILE A 218 10.90 -0.61 14.17
CA ILE A 218 12.30 -0.63 13.71
C ILE A 218 12.42 -0.70 12.18
N GLY A 219 11.30 -0.85 11.47
CA GLY A 219 11.28 -0.84 10.01
C GLY A 219 9.89 -0.81 9.37
N VAL A 220 9.87 -0.80 8.04
CA VAL A 220 8.66 -0.83 7.20
C VAL A 220 8.82 -1.96 6.19
N LEU A 221 7.86 -2.87 6.11
CA LEU A 221 7.86 -3.96 5.13
C LEU A 221 7.65 -3.38 3.72
N VAL A 222 8.51 -3.72 2.76
CA VAL A 222 8.50 -3.11 1.42
C VAL A 222 8.21 -4.12 0.31
N PHE A 223 8.89 -5.26 0.26
CA PHE A 223 8.65 -6.23 -0.81
C PHE A 223 8.93 -7.67 -0.39
N LYS A 224 8.35 -8.61 -1.15
CA LYS A 224 8.68 -10.05 -1.12
C LYS A 224 9.26 -10.45 -2.48
N VAL A 225 10.16 -11.43 -2.49
CA VAL A 225 10.72 -11.98 -3.74
C VAL A 225 10.09 -13.34 -4.01
N GLY A 226 9.42 -13.46 -5.15
CA GLY A 226 8.74 -14.69 -5.57
C GLY A 226 7.41 -14.96 -4.86
N GLU A 227 6.72 -16.00 -5.31
CA GLU A 227 5.46 -16.45 -4.71
C GLU A 227 5.66 -17.54 -3.65
N THR A 228 6.82 -18.19 -3.63
CA THR A 228 7.15 -19.28 -2.69
C THR A 228 8.41 -18.96 -1.89
N GLY A 229 8.36 -19.22 -0.58
CA GLY A 229 9.47 -19.00 0.36
C GLY A 229 9.35 -17.71 1.18
N ASN A 230 10.12 -17.63 2.28
CA ASN A 230 10.11 -16.48 3.19
C ASN A 230 11.28 -15.54 2.86
N TYR A 231 11.26 -14.97 1.65
CA TYR A 231 12.22 -13.97 1.19
C TYR A 231 11.54 -12.59 1.20
N ASN A 232 11.37 -12.07 2.41
CA ASN A 232 10.61 -10.85 2.68
C ASN A 232 11.56 -9.78 3.17
N PHE A 233 11.36 -8.54 2.72
CA PHE A 233 12.30 -7.46 2.94
C PHE A 233 11.62 -6.24 3.54
N PHE A 234 12.26 -5.67 4.56
CA PHE A 234 11.88 -4.41 5.16
C PHE A 234 13.07 -3.46 5.19
N ILE A 235 12.79 -2.16 5.19
CA ILE A 235 13.81 -1.12 5.35
C ILE A 235 13.85 -0.62 6.79
N SER A 236 14.99 -0.06 7.21
CA SER A 236 15.15 0.53 8.54
C SER A 236 14.17 1.69 8.78
N SER A 237 13.64 1.76 9.99
CA SER A 237 12.88 2.92 10.49
C SER A 237 13.68 4.23 10.49
N GLN A 238 15.00 4.18 10.31
CA GLN A 238 15.80 5.38 10.14
C GLN A 238 15.30 6.23 8.96
N TYR A 239 14.92 5.61 7.85
CA TYR A 239 14.35 6.33 6.70
C TYR A 239 13.01 6.99 7.06
N VAL A 240 12.20 6.32 7.89
CA VAL A 240 10.96 6.90 8.43
C VAL A 240 11.26 8.10 9.32
N ILE A 241 12.21 7.99 10.24
CA ILE A 241 12.61 9.07 11.14
C ILE A 241 13.11 10.28 10.34
N ASP A 242 13.93 10.04 9.31
CA ASP A 242 14.48 11.09 8.48
C ASP A 242 13.40 11.80 7.67
N MET A 243 12.48 11.05 7.03
CA MET A 243 11.32 11.60 6.32
C MET A 243 10.42 12.42 7.25
N LEU A 244 10.11 11.92 8.45
CA LEU A 244 9.31 12.65 9.43
C LEU A 244 9.99 13.97 9.85
N LYS A 245 11.30 13.94 10.12
CA LYS A 245 12.07 15.16 10.47
C LYS A 245 12.12 16.17 9.33
N GLN A 246 12.33 15.72 8.10
CA GLN A 246 12.34 16.58 6.91
C GLN A 246 11.00 17.32 6.74
N ASN A 247 9.90 16.67 7.13
CA ASN A 247 8.55 17.23 7.11
C ASN A 247 8.14 17.94 8.42
N GLY A 248 9.09 18.22 9.32
CA GLY A 248 8.84 18.96 10.56
C GLY A 248 8.01 18.20 11.61
N ILE A 249 7.97 16.87 11.52
CA ILE A 249 7.25 15.99 12.43
C ILE A 249 8.22 15.47 13.49
N ASN A 250 7.90 15.72 14.77
CA ASN A 250 8.72 15.23 15.89
C ASN A 250 8.46 13.75 16.13
N VAL A 251 9.55 12.97 16.20
CA VAL A 251 9.56 11.53 16.48
C VAL A 251 9.97 11.27 17.93
#